data_AF-A0A2E4CWL9-F1
#
_entry.id   AF-A0A2E4CWL9-F1
#
_cell.length_a   1.000
_cell.length_b   1.000
_cell.length_c   1.000
_cell.angle_alpha   90.00
_cell.angle_beta   90.00
_cell.angle_gamma   90.00
#
_symmetry.space_group_name_H-M   'P 1'
#
loop_
_entity.id
_entity.type
_entity.pdbx_description
1 polymer ?
#
loop_
_entity_poly.entity_id
_entity_poly.type
_entity_poly.pdbx_seq_one_letter_code
_entity_poly.pdbx_strand_id
1 'polypeptide(L)'
;MSMIYNSKMKEAIKAGGCNTAGDAGEALNAAVASAVAAAVARCGSNGRKTIRAHDIGGGSSSSGMVVASRVKEAFKAAGCNTGGDAMGAMNAVADSAVSGAVARAQANGRKTVRANDF
;
A
#
# COMPACT_ATOMS: atom_id res chain seq x y z
N MET A 1 -3.34 -4.05 13.64
CA MET A 1 -2.89 -2.64 13.61
C MET A 1 -2.85 -2.16 12.17
N SER A 2 -3.38 -0.99 11.85
CA SER A 2 -3.35 -0.46 10.47
C SER A 2 -1.91 -0.14 10.04
N MET A 3 -1.51 -0.61 8.86
CA MET A 3 -0.25 -0.27 8.20
C MET A 3 -0.37 1.00 7.36
N ILE A 4 -1.54 1.63 7.31
CA ILE A 4 -1.80 2.86 6.56
C ILE A 4 -2.28 4.01 7.44
N TYR A 5 -1.99 5.24 6.99
CA TYR A 5 -2.61 6.46 7.48
C TYR A 5 -3.94 6.69 6.75
N ASN A 6 -5.04 6.36 7.41
CA ASN A 6 -6.38 6.50 6.85
C ASN A 6 -6.70 7.97 6.46
N SER A 7 -6.15 8.94 7.18
CA SER A 7 -6.24 10.36 6.79
C SER A 7 -5.62 10.63 5.42
N LYS A 8 -4.39 10.14 5.17
CA LYS A 8 -3.68 10.31 3.88
C LYS A 8 -4.39 9.60 2.73
N MET A 9 -4.94 8.42 2.99
CA MET A 9 -5.77 7.71 2.03
C MET A 9 -7.01 8.53 1.65
N LYS A 10 -7.74 9.07 2.64
CA LYS A 10 -8.92 9.92 2.39
C LYS A 10 -8.56 11.18 1.61
N GLU A 11 -7.44 11.83 1.94
CA GLU A 11 -6.95 13.00 1.18
C GLU A 11 -6.68 12.63 -0.29
N ALA A 12 -5.99 11.51 -0.54
CA ALA A 12 -5.69 11.06 -1.90
C ALA A 12 -6.96 10.69 -2.70
N ILE A 13 -7.91 9.99 -2.08
CA ILE A 13 -9.20 9.66 -2.72
C ILE A 13 -9.99 10.92 -3.05
N LYS A 14 -9.99 11.90 -2.12
CA LYS A 14 -10.67 13.18 -2.30
C LYS A 14 -10.02 14.03 -3.39
N ALA A 15 -8.69 14.01 -3.50
CA ALA A 15 -7.96 14.64 -4.60
C ALA A 15 -8.35 14.04 -5.96
N GLY A 16 -8.65 12.74 -5.98
CA GLY A 16 -9.24 12.04 -7.13
C GLY A 16 -10.74 12.30 -7.37
N GLY A 17 -11.36 13.25 -6.67
CA GLY A 17 -12.76 13.62 -6.85
C GLY A 17 -13.79 12.60 -6.36
N CYS A 18 -13.38 11.63 -5.54
CA CYS A 18 -14.27 10.62 -4.96
C CYS A 18 -14.39 10.76 -3.43
N ASN A 19 -15.47 10.22 -2.88
CA ASN A 19 -15.65 10.02 -1.44
C ASN A 19 -15.06 8.66 -1.02
N THR A 20 -14.82 8.50 0.28
CA THR A 20 -14.28 7.27 0.86
C THR A 20 -15.36 6.55 1.66
N ALA A 21 -15.63 5.29 1.35
CA ALA A 21 -16.49 4.44 2.18
C ALA A 21 -15.80 4.06 3.50
N GLY A 22 -16.58 3.67 4.51
CA GLY A 22 -16.04 3.25 5.82
C GLY A 22 -15.11 2.03 5.71
N ASP A 23 -15.43 1.10 4.80
CA ASP A 23 -14.72 -0.16 4.54
C ASP A 23 -13.46 0.00 3.66
N ALA A 24 -13.32 1.12 2.95
CA ALA A 24 -12.20 1.36 2.04
C ALA A 24 -10.83 1.32 2.75
N GLY A 25 -10.76 1.77 4.01
CA GLY A 25 -9.51 1.79 4.77
C GLY A 25 -9.01 0.39 5.11
N GLU A 26 -9.92 -0.53 5.39
CA GLU A 26 -9.58 -1.92 5.68
C GLU A 26 -9.13 -2.64 4.42
N ALA A 27 -9.77 -2.37 3.28
CA ALA A 27 -9.38 -2.92 1.99
C ALA A 27 -7.99 -2.46 1.54
N LEU A 28 -7.68 -1.16 1.65
CA LEU A 28 -6.33 -0.68 1.35
C LEU A 28 -5.29 -1.28 2.32
N ASN A 29 -5.63 -1.39 3.62
CA ASN A 29 -4.74 -2.04 4.57
C ASN A 29 -4.47 -3.51 4.20
N ALA A 30 -5.48 -4.24 3.74
CA ALA A 30 -5.33 -5.61 3.25
C ALA A 30 -4.46 -5.67 1.98
N ALA A 31 -4.63 -4.73 1.05
CA ALA A 31 -3.79 -4.62 -0.15
C ALA A 31 -2.31 -4.37 0.21
N VAL A 32 -2.05 -3.46 1.15
CA VAL A 32 -0.69 -3.19 1.66
C VAL A 32 -0.13 -4.42 2.38
N ALA A 33 -0.91 -5.10 3.21
CA ALA A 33 -0.48 -6.32 3.88
C ALA A 33 -0.15 -7.45 2.88
N SER A 34 -0.94 -7.59 1.82
CA SER A 34 -0.67 -8.53 0.73
C SER A 34 0.62 -8.18 -0.02
N ALA A 35 0.86 -6.88 -0.27
CA ALA A 35 2.11 -6.41 -0.86
C ALA A 35 3.34 -6.69 0.03
N VAL A 36 3.19 -6.54 1.35
CA VAL A 36 4.22 -6.93 2.33
C VAL A 36 4.53 -8.43 2.21
N ALA A 37 3.50 -9.28 2.22
CA ALA A 37 3.66 -10.72 2.12
C ALA A 37 4.33 -11.13 0.79
N ALA A 38 3.91 -10.52 -0.33
CA ALA A 38 4.52 -10.73 -1.63
C ALA A 38 6.00 -10.30 -1.67
N ALA A 39 6.33 -9.16 -1.07
CA ALA A 39 7.71 -8.68 -0.98
C ALA A 39 8.61 -9.59 -0.15
N VAL A 40 8.10 -10.08 0.99
CA VAL A 40 8.79 -11.08 1.81
C VAL A 40 9.02 -12.36 1.01
N ALA A 41 7.99 -12.88 0.33
CA ALA A 41 8.08 -14.10 -0.47
C ALA A 41 9.10 -13.96 -1.61
N ARG A 42 9.10 -12.83 -2.34
CA ARG A 42 10.08 -12.54 -3.40
C ARG A 42 11.50 -12.38 -2.83
N CYS A 43 11.65 -11.67 -1.71
CA CYS A 43 12.93 -11.50 -1.05
C CYS A 43 13.53 -12.86 -0.64
N GLY A 44 12.72 -13.72 -0.02
CA GLY A 44 13.11 -15.09 0.34
C GLY A 44 13.42 -15.96 -0.87
N SER A 45 12.59 -15.90 -1.92
CA SER A 45 12.82 -16.65 -3.17
C SER A 45 14.10 -16.23 -3.88
N ASN A 46 14.47 -14.95 -3.78
CA ASN A 46 15.72 -14.41 -4.32
C ASN A 46 16.94 -14.67 -3.40
N GLY A 47 16.78 -15.44 -2.32
CA GLY A 47 17.86 -15.77 -1.38
C GLY A 47 18.38 -14.58 -0.57
N ARG A 48 17.62 -13.48 -0.51
CA ARG A 48 18.04 -12.26 0.19
C ARG A 48 17.34 -12.13 1.53
N LYS A 49 18.04 -11.48 2.46
CA LYS A 49 17.49 -11.08 3.75
C LYS A 49 17.07 -9.61 3.80
N THR A 50 17.25 -8.84 2.73
CA THR A 50 16.92 -7.40 2.72
C THR A 50 15.92 -7.13 1.61
N ILE A 51 14.70 -6.75 2.01
CA ILE A 51 13.63 -6.34 1.09
C ILE A 51 14.01 -5.00 0.49
N ARG A 52 13.92 -4.92 -0.84
CA ARG A 52 14.22 -3.74 -1.64
C ARG A 52 13.02 -3.38 -2.52
N ALA A 53 13.07 -2.23 -3.17
CA ALA A 53 11.99 -1.72 -4.02
C ALA A 53 11.55 -2.70 -5.12
N HIS A 54 12.49 -3.45 -5.72
CA HIS A 54 12.18 -4.44 -6.75
C HIS A 54 11.45 -5.68 -6.20
N ASP A 55 11.51 -5.96 -4.89
CA ASP A 55 10.77 -7.09 -4.29
C ASP A 55 9.28 -6.72 -4.11
N ILE A 56 8.97 -5.44 -3.98
CA ILE A 56 7.63 -4.94 -3.71
C ILE A 56 6.85 -4.74 -5.02
N GLY A 57 7.44 -4.05 -6.00
CA GLY A 57 6.76 -3.72 -7.25
C GLY A 57 7.39 -2.60 -8.08
N GLY A 58 8.54 -2.06 -7.65
CA GLY A 58 9.17 -0.92 -8.31
C GLY A 58 8.48 0.43 -7.99
N GLY A 59 9.16 1.52 -8.32
CA GLY A 59 8.70 2.89 -8.02
C GLY A 59 9.09 3.39 -6.64
N SER A 60 8.89 4.69 -6.43
CA SER A 60 9.12 5.35 -5.14
C SER A 60 8.14 6.51 -5.00
N SER A 61 7.39 6.55 -3.89
CA SER A 61 6.49 7.64 -3.56
C SER A 61 6.78 8.21 -2.17
N SER A 62 6.68 9.52 -2.05
CA SER A 62 6.77 10.24 -0.78
C SER A 62 5.40 10.55 -0.16
N SER A 63 4.33 9.89 -0.63
CA SER A 63 2.96 10.13 -0.16
C SER A 63 2.78 9.97 1.36
N GLY A 64 3.67 9.19 2.01
CA GLY A 64 3.62 8.95 3.45
C GLY A 64 2.33 8.24 3.86
N MET A 65 1.65 7.57 2.92
CA MET A 65 0.38 6.90 3.16
C MET A 65 0.58 5.65 4.02
N VAL A 66 1.76 5.03 3.96
CA VAL A 66 2.06 3.81 4.69
C VAL A 66 2.84 4.12 5.97
N VAL A 67 2.46 3.48 7.06
CA VAL A 67 3.09 3.66 8.37
C VAL A 67 4.40 2.88 8.38
N ALA A 68 5.51 3.59 8.20
CA ALA A 68 6.82 2.97 8.00
C ALA A 68 7.26 2.05 9.13
N SER A 69 6.98 2.41 10.38
CA SER A 69 7.28 1.56 11.54
C SER A 69 6.54 0.22 11.47
N ARG A 70 5.25 0.22 11.14
CA ARG A 70 4.42 -1.00 11.06
C ARG A 70 4.84 -1.95 9.95
N VAL A 71 5.19 -1.39 8.79
CA VAL A 71 5.72 -2.18 7.67
C VAL A 71 7.07 -2.80 8.01
N LYS A 72 7.97 -2.02 8.61
CA LYS A 72 9.28 -2.54 9.07
C LYS A 72 9.13 -3.63 10.12
N GLU A 73 8.19 -3.48 11.06
CA GLU A 73 7.85 -4.51 12.04
C GLU A 73 7.35 -5.79 11.34
N ALA A 74 6.49 -5.68 10.33
CA ALA A 74 5.98 -6.83 9.57
C ALA A 74 7.11 -7.56 8.81
N PHE A 75 8.00 -6.81 8.14
CA PHE A 75 9.17 -7.38 7.48
C PHE A 75 10.11 -8.07 8.47
N LYS A 76 10.37 -7.45 9.62
CA LYS A 76 11.22 -8.00 10.67
C LYS A 76 10.60 -9.27 11.29
N ALA A 77 9.29 -9.29 11.50
CA ALA A 77 8.56 -10.47 11.96
C ALA A 77 8.67 -11.64 10.99
N ALA A 78 8.78 -11.36 9.69
CA ALA A 78 9.05 -12.35 8.65
C ALA A 78 10.55 -12.69 8.48
N GLY A 79 11.43 -12.22 9.36
CA GLY A 79 12.87 -12.48 9.31
C GLY A 79 13.62 -11.70 8.22
N CYS A 80 13.01 -10.67 7.64
CA CYS A 80 13.61 -9.83 6.61
C CYS A 80 13.99 -8.44 7.15
N ASN A 81 15.15 -7.94 6.72
CA ASN A 81 15.58 -6.56 6.87
C ASN A 81 14.88 -5.66 5.83
N THR A 82 14.79 -4.37 6.13
CA THR A 82 14.18 -3.37 5.23
C THR A 82 15.26 -2.51 4.61
N GLY A 83 15.36 -2.49 3.28
CA GLY A 83 16.21 -1.56 2.55
C GLY A 83 15.69 -0.12 2.64
N GLY A 84 16.58 0.86 2.50
CA GLY A 84 16.21 2.28 2.53
C GLY A 84 15.21 2.68 1.44
N ASP A 85 15.29 2.01 0.29
CA ASP A 85 14.41 2.18 -0.88
C ASP A 85 13.04 1.48 -0.74
N ALA A 86 12.90 0.51 0.17
CA ALA A 86 11.68 -0.30 0.28
C ALA A 86 10.45 0.53 0.70
N MET A 87 10.62 1.52 1.58
CA MET A 87 9.49 2.32 2.07
C MET A 87 8.90 3.22 0.98
N GLY A 88 9.74 3.75 0.09
CA GLY A 88 9.29 4.50 -1.08
C GLY A 88 8.43 3.62 -1.99
N ALA A 89 8.86 2.38 -2.23
CA ALA A 89 8.10 1.42 -3.02
C ALA A 89 6.77 1.03 -2.36
N MET A 90 6.75 0.82 -1.04
CA MET A 90 5.50 0.55 -0.31
C MET A 90 4.51 1.72 -0.41
N ASN A 91 4.99 2.96 -0.30
CA ASN A 91 4.15 4.14 -0.55
C ASN A 91 3.63 4.18 -1.98
N ALA A 92 4.45 3.81 -2.97
CA ALA A 92 4.03 3.77 -4.37
C ALA A 92 2.94 2.71 -4.62
N VAL A 93 3.01 1.56 -3.93
CA VAL A 93 1.95 0.55 -3.97
C VAL A 93 0.64 1.11 -3.41
N ALA A 94 0.67 1.75 -2.25
CA ALA A 94 -0.53 2.33 -1.65
C ALA A 94 -1.13 3.45 -2.53
N ASP A 95 -0.28 4.30 -3.10
CA ASP A 95 -0.68 5.36 -4.03
C ASP A 95 -1.32 4.81 -5.31
N SER A 96 -0.73 3.77 -5.89
CA SER A 96 -1.26 3.07 -7.06
C SER A 96 -2.58 2.38 -6.76
N ALA A 97 -2.70 1.76 -5.58
CA ALA A 97 -3.94 1.12 -5.14
C ALA A 97 -5.07 2.14 -4.98
N VAL A 98 -4.80 3.31 -4.38
CA VAL A 98 -5.77 4.39 -4.25
C VAL A 98 -6.16 4.96 -5.62
N SER A 99 -5.17 5.26 -6.47
CA SER A 99 -5.42 5.79 -7.82
C SER A 99 -6.24 4.81 -8.67
N GLY A 100 -5.92 3.52 -8.61
CA GLY A 100 -6.70 2.46 -9.25
C GLY A 100 -8.12 2.35 -8.69
N ALA A 101 -8.30 2.48 -7.37
CA ALA A 101 -9.60 2.43 -6.74
C ALA A 101 -10.48 3.65 -7.09
N VAL A 102 -9.90 4.84 -7.17
CA VAL A 102 -10.58 6.05 -7.67
C VAL A 102 -11.00 5.84 -9.13
N ALA A 103 -10.09 5.39 -9.99
CA ALA A 103 -10.39 5.15 -11.40
C ALA A 103 -11.50 4.10 -11.58
N ARG A 104 -11.46 3.01 -10.81
CA ARG A 104 -12.52 1.98 -10.80
C ARG A 104 -13.85 2.53 -10.32
N ALA A 105 -13.87 3.32 -9.25
CA ALA A 105 -15.11 3.94 -8.76
C ALA A 105 -15.73 4.85 -9.83
N GLN A 106 -14.92 5.72 -10.45
CA GLN A 106 -15.35 6.60 -11.53
C GLN A 106 -15.84 5.83 -12.77
N ALA A 107 -15.11 4.79 -13.19
CA ALA A 107 -15.49 3.95 -14.32
C ALA A 107 -16.83 3.22 -14.09
N ASN A 108 -17.13 2.89 -12.83
CA ASN A 108 -18.43 2.33 -12.42
C ASN A 108 -19.52 3.40 -12.19
N GLY A 109 -19.27 4.67 -12.53
CA GLY A 109 -20.21 5.78 -12.33
C GLY A 109 -20.44 6.14 -10.85
N ARG A 110 -19.59 5.67 -9.93
CA ARG A 110 -19.72 5.87 -8.48
C ARG A 110 -18.83 7.02 -8.02
N LYS A 111 -19.38 7.88 -7.15
CA LYS A 111 -18.63 8.95 -6.47
C LYS A 111 -18.04 8.51 -5.12
N THR A 112 -18.05 7.21 -4.81
CA THR A 112 -17.56 6.68 -3.53
C THR A 112 -16.72 5.44 -3.79
N VAL A 113 -15.45 5.51 -3.40
CA VAL A 113 -14.52 4.38 -3.38
C VAL A 113 -14.90 3.45 -2.22
N ARG A 114 -15.15 2.19 -2.54
CA ARG A 114 -15.52 1.11 -1.62
C ARG A 114 -14.39 0.07 -1.56
N ALA A 115 -14.50 -0.88 -0.65
CA ALA A 115 -13.58 -2.00 -0.53
C ALA A 115 -13.41 -2.78 -1.84
N ASN A 116 -14.50 -2.98 -2.60
CA ASN A 116 -14.47 -3.70 -3.87
C ASN A 116 -13.74 -2.94 -4.99
N ASP A 117 -13.35 -1.68 -4.76
CA ASP A 117 -12.53 -0.91 -5.68
C ASP A 117 -11.03 -1.08 -5.42
N PHE A 118 -10.59 -1.76 -4.36
CA PHE A 118 -9.16 -1.99 -4.07
C PHE A 118 -8.65 -3.31 -4.63
#